data_AF-A0A3D2H0B9-F1
#
_entry.id   AF-A0A3D2H0B9-F1
#
_cell.length_a   1.000
_cell.length_b   1.000
_cell.length_c   1.000
_cell.angle_alpha   90.00
_cell.angle_beta   90.00
_cell.angle_gamma   90.00
#
_symmetry.space_group_name_H-M   'P 1'
#
loop_
_entity.id
_entity.type
_entity.pdbx_description
1 polymer ?
#
loop_
_entity_poly.entity_id
_entity_poly.type
_entity_poly.pdbx_seq_one_letter_code
_entity_poly.pdbx_strand_id
1 'polypeptide(L)'
;MSETKTTRKQLPAYLILALIALAAALLLAVTNAITAGPIKAHEEAAQNAAFQSVMTADSFSTMSIPDGCNVTSLVEAKKDGKTIGYCAVSSAKGYGGNVAVTLGVDMDGKIVGCQIGDTNFAETDGFGARWKEPARAEAFIGLSAFGGDTIEAITGATVTSKAVLAASNDVLKCISHVLGKDVEGDVLAFGVKEEKPAQTVELTGDVHQGKAVGFGNGEVTARLTLNDDGTIAALVIDASTQTPGFGTRCADEEFTAQFIGKSGPFTLNENVDGLTGATITSTAAVEAINAALTSPAMAAEDLEPVATEAPAATEEPTVLENAKTATIAGFGGADITVQVTDENGVITALVVDASSQTAGLGQKCADEAFTSQFIGKSAPLTLGEGIDAVASATITSQAVVDAVNSLYAAAEPVEEPTEAP
;
A
#
# COMPACT_ATOMS: atom_id res chain seq x y z
N MET A 1 -91.63 -2.35 -21.15
CA MET A 1 -90.41 -2.18 -20.35
C MET A 1 -89.33 -1.64 -21.28
N SER A 2 -89.00 -0.35 -21.19
CA SER A 2 -87.90 0.25 -21.97
C SER A 2 -86.77 0.53 -20.98
N GLU A 3 -85.75 -0.32 -20.99
CA GLU A 3 -84.54 -0.11 -20.20
C GLU A 3 -83.72 1.02 -20.83
N THR A 4 -83.60 2.13 -20.13
CA THR A 4 -82.76 3.26 -20.52
C THR A 4 -81.31 2.89 -20.20
N LYS A 5 -80.56 2.38 -21.19
CA LYS A 5 -79.11 2.15 -21.06
C LYS A 5 -78.39 3.50 -20.93
N THR A 6 -78.03 3.87 -19.71
CA THR A 6 -77.18 5.03 -19.43
C THR A 6 -75.74 4.68 -19.85
N THR A 7 -75.31 5.10 -21.04
CA THR A 7 -73.92 5.00 -21.47
C THR A 7 -73.08 6.00 -20.68
N ARG A 8 -72.52 5.59 -19.53
CA ARG A 8 -71.44 6.34 -18.87
C ARG A 8 -70.26 6.39 -19.84
N LYS A 9 -69.93 7.59 -20.35
CA LYS A 9 -68.69 7.82 -21.13
C LYS A 9 -67.51 7.36 -20.28
N GLN A 10 -66.92 6.21 -20.63
CA GLN A 10 -65.71 5.75 -19.97
C GLN A 10 -64.55 6.59 -20.46
N LEU A 11 -63.85 7.23 -19.52
CA LEU A 11 -62.64 7.98 -19.84
C LEU A 11 -61.62 7.00 -20.44
N PRO A 12 -60.95 7.33 -21.56
CA PRO A 12 -59.91 6.49 -22.12
C PRO A 12 -58.84 6.13 -21.09
N ALA A 13 -58.41 4.86 -21.08
CA ALA A 13 -57.47 4.36 -20.09
C ALA A 13 -56.17 5.20 -19.98
N TYR A 14 -55.68 5.75 -21.09
CA TYR A 14 -54.49 6.61 -21.09
C TYR A 14 -54.68 7.93 -20.33
N LEU A 15 -55.90 8.50 -20.31
CA LEU A 15 -56.21 9.71 -19.53
C LEU A 15 -56.30 9.40 -18.03
N ILE A 16 -56.86 8.24 -17.68
CA ILE A 16 -56.89 7.77 -16.29
C ILE A 16 -55.46 7.54 -15.79
N LEU A 17 -54.62 6.89 -16.60
CA LEU A 17 -53.22 6.64 -16.28
C LEU A 17 -52.42 7.95 -16.14
N ALA A 18 -52.63 8.91 -17.04
CA ALA A 18 -52.00 10.22 -16.98
C ALA A 18 -52.40 11.00 -15.70
N LEU A 19 -53.67 10.93 -15.30
CA LEU A 19 -54.14 11.56 -14.06
C LEU A 19 -53.56 10.91 -12.81
N ILE A 20 -53.47 9.58 -12.78
CA ILE A 20 -52.86 8.86 -11.65
C ILE A 20 -51.36 9.15 -11.59
N ALA A 21 -50.66 9.16 -12.73
CA ALA A 21 -49.24 9.50 -12.80
C ALA A 21 -48.98 10.94 -12.34
N LEU A 22 -49.83 11.90 -12.77
CA LEU A 22 -49.77 13.28 -12.31
C LEU A 22 -49.97 13.38 -10.79
N ALA A 23 -50.97 12.68 -10.25
CA ALA A 23 -51.25 12.66 -8.82
C ALA A 23 -50.09 12.04 -8.02
N ALA A 24 -49.51 10.94 -8.50
CA ALA A 24 -48.36 10.30 -7.88
C ALA A 24 -47.12 11.21 -7.90
N ALA A 25 -46.84 11.87 -9.03
CA ALA A 25 -45.72 12.82 -9.14
C ALA A 25 -45.90 14.02 -8.21
N LEU A 26 -47.12 14.57 -8.10
CA LEU A 26 -47.44 15.65 -7.17
C LEU A 26 -47.24 15.24 -5.71
N LEU A 27 -47.76 14.07 -5.32
CA LEU A 27 -47.59 13.56 -3.96
C LEU A 27 -46.12 13.31 -3.63
N LEU A 28 -45.34 12.77 -4.58
CA LEU A 28 -43.90 12.55 -4.41
C LEU A 28 -43.13 13.88 -4.31
N ALA A 29 -43.47 14.88 -5.13
CA ALA A 29 -42.87 16.20 -5.08
C ALA A 29 -43.13 16.92 -3.75
N VAL A 30 -44.38 16.87 -3.25
CA VAL A 30 -44.73 17.43 -1.93
C VAL A 30 -44.01 16.69 -0.81
N THR A 31 -43.96 15.35 -0.87
CA THR A 31 -43.24 14.54 0.11
C THR A 31 -41.76 14.93 0.13
N ASN A 32 -41.11 14.98 -1.04
CA ASN A 32 -39.72 15.39 -1.19
C ASN A 32 -39.47 16.81 -0.66
N ALA A 33 -40.35 17.77 -0.95
CA ALA A 33 -40.22 19.15 -0.48
C ALA A 33 -40.32 19.27 1.05
N ILE A 34 -41.19 18.47 1.70
CA ILE A 34 -41.32 18.44 3.16
C ILE A 34 -40.14 17.71 3.81
N THR A 35 -39.65 16.62 3.21
CA THR A 35 -38.55 15.82 3.77
C THR A 35 -37.17 16.42 3.50
N ALA A 36 -37.00 17.23 2.45
CA ALA A 36 -35.70 17.80 2.08
C ALA A 36 -35.08 18.67 3.20
N GLY A 37 -35.89 19.45 3.92
CA GLY A 37 -35.42 20.28 5.03
C GLY A 37 -34.85 19.45 6.20
N PRO A 38 -35.63 18.53 6.78
CA PRO A 38 -35.14 17.62 7.83
C PRO A 38 -33.97 16.73 7.40
N ILE A 39 -33.95 16.23 6.15
CA ILE A 39 -32.83 15.44 5.62
C ILE A 39 -31.57 16.31 5.60
N LYS A 40 -31.66 17.51 5.03
CA LYS A 40 -30.52 18.43 4.97
C LYS A 40 -30.02 18.82 6.35
N ALA A 41 -30.91 19.06 7.30
CA ALA A 41 -30.53 19.38 8.68
C ALA A 41 -29.84 18.21 9.39
N HIS A 42 -30.31 16.98 9.18
CA HIS A 42 -29.65 15.78 9.70
C HIS A 42 -28.29 15.52 9.04
N GLU A 43 -28.18 15.77 7.75
CA GLU A 43 -26.96 15.61 6.96
C GLU A 43 -25.91 16.67 7.34
N GLU A 44 -26.32 17.93 7.52
CA GLU A 44 -25.50 19.01 8.08
C GLU A 44 -25.09 18.70 9.53
N ALA A 45 -25.97 18.15 10.36
CA ALA A 45 -25.63 17.76 11.73
C ALA A 45 -24.61 16.61 11.77
N ALA A 46 -24.77 15.60 10.91
CA ALA A 46 -23.82 14.49 10.78
C ALA A 46 -22.47 14.97 10.25
N GLN A 47 -22.46 15.87 9.27
CA GLN A 47 -21.25 16.46 8.72
C GLN A 47 -20.54 17.36 9.74
N ASN A 48 -21.30 18.18 10.49
CA ASN A 48 -20.76 18.99 11.58
C ASN A 48 -20.20 18.13 12.72
N ALA A 49 -20.79 16.97 13.00
CA ALA A 49 -20.22 16.02 13.97
C ALA A 49 -18.88 15.46 13.48
N ALA A 50 -18.74 15.18 12.19
CA ALA A 50 -17.46 14.80 11.59
C ALA A 50 -16.44 15.95 11.60
N PHE A 51 -16.87 17.21 11.43
CA PHE A 51 -15.96 18.35 11.57
C PHE A 51 -15.55 18.62 13.02
N GLN A 52 -16.44 18.37 13.99
CA GLN A 52 -16.09 18.43 15.42
C GLN A 52 -15.04 17.39 15.82
N SER A 53 -14.95 16.25 15.12
CA SER A 53 -13.94 15.23 15.43
C SER A 53 -12.53 15.67 15.02
N VAL A 54 -12.42 16.55 14.02
CA VAL A 54 -11.12 17.04 13.50
C VAL A 54 -10.78 18.46 13.96
N MET A 55 -11.74 19.23 14.45
CA MET A 55 -11.47 20.57 14.98
C MET A 55 -12.53 20.96 16.02
N THR A 56 -12.11 21.35 17.21
CA THR A 56 -13.04 21.83 18.25
C THR A 56 -13.41 23.29 18.02
N ALA A 57 -14.62 23.55 17.50
CA ALA A 57 -15.14 24.88 17.18
C ALA A 57 -16.56 25.07 17.73
N ASP A 58 -17.00 26.33 17.90
CA ASP A 58 -18.38 26.65 18.31
C ASP A 58 -19.36 26.54 17.14
N SER A 59 -18.88 26.80 15.92
CA SER A 59 -19.68 26.71 14.70
C SER A 59 -18.83 26.41 13.47
N PHE A 60 -19.43 25.71 12.51
CA PHE A 60 -18.90 25.49 11.16
C PHE A 60 -19.80 26.16 10.14
N SER A 61 -19.22 26.90 9.21
CA SER A 61 -19.94 27.59 8.12
C SER A 61 -19.48 27.08 6.77
N THR A 62 -20.37 26.48 5.99
CA THR A 62 -20.06 26.01 4.64
C THR A 62 -19.59 27.13 3.73
N MET A 63 -18.52 26.87 2.99
CA MET A 63 -17.96 27.79 2.01
C MET A 63 -18.13 27.26 0.59
N SER A 64 -18.04 28.16 -0.39
CA SER A 64 -17.91 27.75 -1.79
C SER A 64 -16.54 27.11 -2.00
N ILE A 65 -16.53 25.98 -2.67
CA ILE A 65 -15.29 25.29 -3.05
C ILE A 65 -14.64 26.11 -4.17
N PRO A 66 -13.36 26.54 -4.02
CA PRO A 66 -12.67 27.27 -5.07
C PRO A 66 -12.46 26.42 -6.33
N ASP A 67 -12.39 27.08 -7.49
CA ASP A 67 -12.13 26.41 -8.77
C ASP A 67 -10.78 25.68 -8.73
N GLY A 68 -10.75 24.43 -9.21
CA GLY A 68 -9.55 23.59 -9.21
C GLY A 68 -9.31 22.80 -7.91
N CYS A 69 -10.16 22.94 -6.89
CA CYS A 69 -10.09 22.14 -5.67
C CYS A 69 -10.90 20.83 -5.80
N ASN A 70 -10.27 19.69 -5.53
CA ASN A 70 -10.91 18.37 -5.53
C ASN A 70 -11.38 17.96 -4.12
N VAL A 71 -12.26 18.77 -3.52
CA VAL A 71 -12.90 18.49 -2.22
C VAL A 71 -14.41 18.35 -2.40
N THR A 72 -15.05 17.59 -1.53
CA THR A 72 -16.52 17.40 -1.52
C THR A 72 -17.22 18.36 -0.57
N SER A 73 -16.53 18.84 0.47
CA SER A 73 -17.03 19.84 1.40
C SER A 73 -15.88 20.69 1.94
N LEU A 74 -16.17 21.97 2.20
CA LEU A 74 -15.25 22.95 2.77
C LEU A 74 -16.03 23.83 3.75
N VAL A 75 -15.55 23.92 4.99
CA VAL A 75 -16.17 24.71 6.05
C VAL A 75 -15.16 25.60 6.75
N GLU A 76 -15.61 26.79 7.14
CA GLU A 76 -14.91 27.69 8.06
C GLU A 76 -15.28 27.34 9.50
N ALA A 77 -14.28 27.13 10.36
CA ALA A 77 -14.46 26.83 11.77
C ALA A 77 -14.25 28.08 12.63
N LYS A 78 -15.24 28.40 13.48
CA LYS A 78 -15.19 29.56 14.37
C LYS A 78 -15.27 29.18 15.84
N LYS A 79 -14.45 29.83 16.66
CA LYS A 79 -14.47 29.77 18.12
C LYS A 79 -14.42 31.19 18.68
N ASP A 80 -15.28 31.50 19.64
CA ASP A 80 -15.44 32.84 20.23
C ASP A 80 -15.67 33.93 19.16
N GLY A 81 -16.37 33.58 18.07
CA GLY A 81 -16.64 34.48 16.95
C GLY A 81 -15.45 34.76 16.03
N LYS A 82 -14.30 34.11 16.24
CA LYS A 82 -13.10 34.22 15.39
C LYS A 82 -12.88 32.95 14.60
N THR A 83 -12.44 33.10 13.35
CA THR A 83 -12.02 31.96 12.53
C THR A 83 -10.72 31.38 13.10
N ILE A 84 -10.75 30.09 13.43
CA ILE A 84 -9.61 29.36 14.00
C ILE A 84 -8.98 28.40 12.98
N GLY A 85 -9.64 28.18 11.85
CA GLY A 85 -9.16 27.31 10.79
C GLY A 85 -10.27 26.91 9.83
N TYR A 86 -9.96 25.92 9.01
CA TYR A 86 -10.84 25.36 7.99
C TYR A 86 -10.88 23.84 8.10
N CYS A 87 -12.01 23.24 7.76
CA CYS A 87 -12.11 21.80 7.61
C CYS A 87 -12.61 21.46 6.22
N ALA A 88 -12.08 20.41 5.62
CA ALA A 88 -12.54 19.95 4.33
C ALA A 88 -12.49 18.43 4.24
N VAL A 89 -13.28 17.91 3.31
CA VAL A 89 -13.41 16.47 3.03
C VAL A 89 -13.02 16.24 1.58
N SER A 90 -12.19 15.24 1.32
CA SER A 90 -12.00 14.68 -0.01
C SER A 90 -12.13 13.17 0.04
N SER A 91 -12.21 12.54 -1.12
CA SER A 91 -12.21 11.09 -1.23
C SER A 91 -11.48 10.65 -2.49
N ALA A 92 -10.75 9.55 -2.37
CA ALA A 92 -10.06 8.93 -3.50
C ALA A 92 -10.34 7.44 -3.55
N LYS A 93 -10.16 6.82 -4.72
CA LYS A 93 -10.43 5.39 -4.91
C LYS A 93 -9.37 4.53 -4.20
N GLY A 94 -9.78 3.82 -3.16
CA GLY A 94 -9.03 2.78 -2.46
C GLY A 94 -9.24 1.38 -3.05
N TYR A 95 -8.92 0.35 -2.26
CA TYR A 95 -8.99 -1.04 -2.70
C TYR A 95 -10.43 -1.58 -2.74
N GLY A 96 -11.17 -1.38 -1.64
CA GLY A 96 -12.54 -1.86 -1.48
C GLY A 96 -13.60 -0.80 -1.74
N GLY A 97 -13.20 0.46 -1.97
CA GLY A 97 -14.12 1.54 -2.30
C GLY A 97 -13.46 2.90 -2.23
N ASN A 98 -14.26 3.97 -2.22
CA ASN A 98 -13.73 5.31 -2.00
C ASN A 98 -13.34 5.47 -0.53
N VAL A 99 -12.15 6.01 -0.30
CA VAL A 99 -11.64 6.35 1.02
C VAL A 99 -11.80 7.84 1.22
N ALA A 100 -12.75 8.22 2.08
CA ALA A 100 -12.95 9.61 2.49
C ALA A 100 -11.91 10.01 3.54
N VAL A 101 -11.36 11.21 3.42
CA VAL A 101 -10.47 11.83 4.41
C VAL A 101 -11.03 13.21 4.75
N THR A 102 -11.20 13.45 6.05
CA THR A 102 -11.59 14.76 6.59
C THR A 102 -10.42 15.31 7.37
N LEU A 103 -9.95 16.52 7.03
CA LEU A 103 -8.89 17.21 7.78
C LEU A 103 -9.39 18.53 8.33
N GLY A 104 -8.96 18.85 9.55
CA GLY A 104 -9.05 20.18 10.14
C GLY A 104 -7.67 20.82 10.15
N VAL A 105 -7.56 22.04 9.63
CA VAL A 105 -6.30 22.78 9.52
C VAL A 105 -6.47 24.16 10.13
N ASP A 106 -5.57 24.55 11.03
CA ASP A 106 -5.59 25.86 11.67
C ASP A 106 -5.16 27.02 10.75
N MET A 107 -5.20 28.23 11.27
CA MET A 107 -4.78 29.44 10.53
C MET A 107 -3.28 29.47 10.21
N ASP A 108 -2.46 28.68 10.91
CA ASP A 108 -1.03 28.54 10.66
C ASP A 108 -0.74 27.48 9.58
N GLY A 109 -1.78 26.83 9.04
CA GLY A 109 -1.68 25.79 8.04
C GLY A 109 -1.18 24.47 8.62
N LYS A 110 -1.39 24.22 9.91
CA LYS A 110 -1.10 22.94 10.56
C LYS A 110 -2.35 22.10 10.70
N ILE A 111 -2.23 20.81 10.42
CA ILE A 111 -3.33 19.86 10.63
C ILE A 111 -3.54 19.70 12.15
N VAL A 112 -4.75 20.00 12.63
CA VAL A 112 -5.14 19.87 14.04
C VAL A 112 -6.04 18.66 14.31
N GLY A 113 -6.54 18.03 13.24
CA GLY A 113 -7.31 16.79 13.32
C GLY A 113 -7.43 16.11 11.98
N CYS A 114 -7.53 14.79 12.01
CA CYS A 114 -7.69 13.94 10.84
C CYS A 114 -8.70 12.85 11.16
N GLN A 115 -9.60 12.58 10.22
CA GLN A 115 -10.48 11.42 10.26
C GLN A 115 -10.41 10.72 8.91
N ILE A 116 -10.15 9.41 8.95
CA ILE A 116 -10.03 8.58 7.75
C ILE A 116 -11.18 7.58 7.73
N GLY A 117 -11.82 7.49 6.57
CA GLY A 117 -13.01 6.71 6.32
C GLY A 117 -14.30 7.40 6.79
N ASP A 118 -15.38 7.03 6.12
CA ASP A 118 -16.76 7.34 6.47
C ASP A 118 -17.51 6.03 6.78
N THR A 119 -18.84 6.06 6.69
CA THR A 119 -19.70 4.89 6.83
C THR A 119 -19.62 3.91 5.66
N ASN A 120 -19.09 4.34 4.50
CA ASN A 120 -18.93 3.52 3.29
C ASN A 120 -17.53 2.93 3.15
N PHE A 121 -16.65 3.20 4.11
CA PHE A 121 -15.29 2.68 4.11
C PHE A 121 -15.31 1.15 4.15
N ALA A 122 -14.77 0.53 3.10
CA ALA A 122 -14.87 -0.90 2.84
C ALA A 122 -13.51 -1.53 2.50
N GLU A 123 -12.42 -0.99 3.07
CA GLU A 123 -11.09 -1.57 2.87
C GLU A 123 -10.92 -2.90 3.64
N THR A 124 -10.02 -3.75 3.15
CA THR A 124 -9.76 -5.07 3.74
C THR A 124 -9.23 -4.96 5.18
N ASP A 125 -9.87 -5.70 6.09
CA ASP A 125 -9.46 -5.84 7.50
C ASP A 125 -8.00 -6.32 7.61
N GLY A 126 -7.25 -5.73 8.54
CA GLY A 126 -5.82 -6.03 8.72
C GLY A 126 -4.88 -5.40 7.67
N PHE A 127 -5.41 -4.82 6.60
CA PHE A 127 -4.66 -4.10 5.57
C PHE A 127 -5.07 -2.63 5.51
N GLY A 128 -5.95 -2.26 4.57
CA GLY A 128 -6.37 -0.88 4.37
C GLY A 128 -7.21 -0.34 5.54
N ALA A 129 -7.95 -1.22 6.25
CA ALA A 129 -8.73 -0.81 7.42
C ALA A 129 -7.89 -0.25 8.56
N ARG A 130 -6.59 -0.55 8.59
CA ARG A 130 -5.65 0.02 9.56
C ARG A 130 -5.53 1.53 9.47
N TRP A 131 -5.88 2.14 8.35
CA TRP A 131 -5.94 3.59 8.23
C TRP A 131 -7.01 4.24 9.14
N LYS A 132 -7.98 3.47 9.64
CA LYS A 132 -8.95 3.93 10.66
C LYS A 132 -8.43 3.81 12.10
N GLU A 133 -7.25 3.24 12.32
CA GLU A 133 -6.63 3.19 13.64
C GLU A 133 -6.33 4.62 14.14
N PRO A 134 -6.63 4.96 15.42
CA PRO A 134 -6.40 6.30 15.95
C PRO A 134 -4.97 6.81 15.75
N ALA A 135 -3.97 5.94 15.92
CA ALA A 135 -2.56 6.28 15.72
C ALA A 135 -2.25 6.78 14.30
N ARG A 136 -3.01 6.35 13.28
CA ARG A 136 -2.83 6.81 11.90
C ARG A 136 -3.38 8.20 11.69
N ALA A 137 -4.52 8.52 12.30
CA ALA A 137 -5.05 9.88 12.31
C ALA A 137 -4.12 10.84 13.08
N GLU A 138 -3.59 10.39 14.22
CA GLU A 138 -2.64 11.15 15.05
C GLU A 138 -1.34 11.49 14.30
N ALA A 139 -0.89 10.62 13.39
CA ALA A 139 0.31 10.86 12.58
C ALA A 139 0.18 12.07 11.62
N PHE A 140 -1.05 12.52 11.31
CA PHE A 140 -1.26 13.73 10.52
C PHE A 140 -1.15 15.00 11.35
N ILE A 141 -1.28 14.93 12.67
CA ILE A 141 -1.38 16.10 13.52
C ILE A 141 -0.05 16.84 13.54
N GLY A 142 -0.08 18.14 13.25
CA GLY A 142 1.10 19.00 13.18
C GLY A 142 1.80 19.02 11.82
N LEU A 143 1.42 18.17 10.86
CA LEU A 143 1.92 18.28 9.49
C LEU A 143 1.39 19.57 8.83
N SER A 144 2.19 20.11 7.91
CA SER A 144 1.91 21.37 7.23
C SER A 144 1.14 21.18 5.93
N ALA A 145 0.14 22.04 5.73
CA ALA A 145 -0.55 22.24 4.47
C ALA A 145 0.31 22.92 3.38
N PHE A 146 1.53 23.35 3.70
CA PHE A 146 2.44 24.03 2.76
C PHE A 146 3.63 23.15 2.32
N GLY A 147 3.64 21.89 2.75
CA GLY A 147 4.59 20.88 2.33
C GLY A 147 5.85 20.77 3.18
N GLY A 148 6.70 19.81 2.82
CA GLY A 148 7.94 19.47 3.53
C GLY A 148 7.79 18.37 4.58
N ASP A 149 6.56 17.92 4.82
CA ASP A 149 6.23 16.85 5.77
C ASP A 149 5.92 15.54 5.02
N THR A 150 6.19 14.42 5.69
CA THR A 150 5.95 13.08 5.13
C THR A 150 5.08 12.25 6.06
N ILE A 151 4.41 11.25 5.48
CA ILE A 151 3.62 10.28 6.24
C ILE A 151 4.02 8.85 5.89
N GLU A 152 3.89 7.93 6.85
CA GLU A 152 4.16 6.52 6.59
C GLU A 152 2.99 5.86 5.84
N ALA A 153 3.30 5.16 4.75
CA ALA A 153 2.36 4.24 4.13
C ALA A 153 2.11 3.02 5.02
N ILE A 154 0.95 2.37 4.86
CA ILE A 154 0.70 1.07 5.49
C ILE A 154 1.17 -0.02 4.54
N THR A 155 2.20 -0.76 4.96
CA THR A 155 2.74 -1.89 4.19
C THR A 155 1.66 -2.94 3.92
N GLY A 156 1.58 -3.43 2.68
CA GLY A 156 0.53 -4.34 2.23
C GLY A 156 -0.82 -3.68 1.93
N ALA A 157 -0.97 -2.38 2.19
CA ALA A 157 -2.16 -1.60 1.87
C ALA A 157 -1.80 -0.42 0.95
N THR A 158 -0.96 -0.66 -0.07
CA THR A 158 -0.42 0.39 -0.94
C THR A 158 -1.51 1.16 -1.69
N VAL A 159 -2.55 0.48 -2.16
CA VAL A 159 -3.69 1.11 -2.87
C VAL A 159 -4.45 2.05 -1.94
N THR A 160 -4.81 1.56 -0.74
CA THR A 160 -5.47 2.36 0.30
C THR A 160 -4.60 3.54 0.74
N SER A 161 -3.31 3.30 0.94
CA SER A 161 -2.36 4.33 1.36
C SER A 161 -2.34 5.46 0.33
N LYS A 162 -2.17 5.14 -0.95
CA LYS A 162 -2.20 6.13 -2.04
C LYS A 162 -3.51 6.91 -2.07
N ALA A 163 -4.65 6.25 -1.83
CA ALA A 163 -5.94 6.92 -1.76
C ALA A 163 -6.01 7.92 -0.59
N VAL A 164 -5.56 7.52 0.60
CA VAL A 164 -5.51 8.40 1.78
C VAL A 164 -4.60 9.60 1.51
N LEU A 165 -3.42 9.39 0.92
CA LEU A 165 -2.48 10.46 0.60
C LEU A 165 -3.06 11.43 -0.45
N ALA A 166 -3.68 10.91 -1.52
CA ALA A 166 -4.30 11.71 -2.56
C ALA A 166 -5.44 12.58 -1.99
N ALA A 167 -6.38 11.98 -1.24
CA ALA A 167 -7.47 12.71 -0.62
C ALA A 167 -6.96 13.76 0.40
N SER A 168 -5.92 13.44 1.16
CA SER A 168 -5.28 14.40 2.08
C SER A 168 -4.68 15.57 1.32
N ASN A 169 -3.94 15.31 0.24
CA ASN A 169 -3.34 16.35 -0.60
C ASN A 169 -4.38 17.25 -1.25
N ASP A 170 -5.50 16.70 -1.72
CA ASP A 170 -6.60 17.50 -2.27
C ASP A 170 -7.19 18.46 -1.23
N VAL A 171 -7.36 17.99 0.01
CA VAL A 171 -7.82 18.83 1.13
C VAL A 171 -6.79 19.92 1.45
N LEU A 172 -5.51 19.56 1.58
CA LEU A 172 -4.46 20.52 1.94
C LEU A 172 -4.27 21.59 0.87
N LYS A 173 -4.28 21.23 -0.41
CA LYS A 173 -4.25 22.17 -1.54
C LYS A 173 -5.44 23.13 -1.52
N CYS A 174 -6.63 22.62 -1.21
CA CYS A 174 -7.81 23.47 -1.12
C CYS A 174 -7.70 24.48 0.03
N ILE A 175 -7.28 24.03 1.21
CA ILE A 175 -7.14 24.91 2.37
C ILE A 175 -5.98 25.89 2.20
N SER A 176 -4.86 25.47 1.60
CA SER A 176 -3.72 26.35 1.33
C SER A 176 -4.10 27.48 0.37
N HIS A 177 -4.93 27.20 -0.64
CA HIS A 177 -5.51 28.21 -1.53
C HIS A 177 -6.39 29.21 -0.77
N VAL A 178 -7.27 28.71 0.11
CA VAL A 178 -8.12 29.55 0.97
C VAL A 178 -7.30 30.45 1.89
N LEU A 179 -6.16 29.95 2.39
CA LEU A 179 -5.20 30.71 3.20
C LEU A 179 -4.33 31.68 2.38
N GLY A 180 -4.46 31.69 1.04
CA GLY A 180 -3.70 32.56 0.14
C GLY A 180 -2.24 32.14 -0.02
N LYS A 181 -1.92 30.87 0.21
CA LYS A 181 -0.58 30.28 0.10
C LYS A 181 -0.65 29.05 -0.80
N ASP A 182 -0.87 29.28 -2.09
CA ASP A 182 -0.90 28.21 -3.09
C ASP A 182 0.37 27.36 -3.05
N VAL A 183 0.19 26.04 -3.16
CA VAL A 183 1.28 25.06 -3.22
C VAL A 183 1.20 24.34 -4.56
N GLU A 184 2.32 24.26 -5.25
CA GLU A 184 2.46 23.45 -6.47
C GLU A 184 2.87 22.03 -6.11
N GLY A 185 2.25 21.04 -6.77
CA GLY A 185 2.55 19.63 -6.54
C GLY A 185 1.93 19.07 -5.26
N ASP A 186 2.34 17.86 -4.86
CA ASP A 186 1.81 17.19 -3.68
C ASP A 186 2.40 17.78 -2.40
N VAL A 187 1.52 18.05 -1.43
CA VAL A 187 1.87 18.69 -0.15
C VAL A 187 2.54 17.68 0.78
N LEU A 188 1.91 16.51 0.93
CA LEU A 188 2.44 15.37 1.65
C LEU A 188 2.97 14.34 0.66
N ALA A 189 4.08 13.72 1.03
CA ALA A 189 4.64 12.55 0.36
C ALA A 189 4.72 11.38 1.34
N PHE A 190 4.82 10.15 0.82
CA PHE A 190 5.20 9.04 1.67
C PHE A 190 6.66 9.20 2.09
N GLY A 191 6.92 9.08 3.39
CA GLY A 191 8.27 9.00 3.90
C GLY A 191 8.88 7.68 3.44
N VAL A 192 10.06 7.75 2.82
CA VAL A 192 10.92 6.57 2.72
C VAL A 192 11.42 6.36 4.14
N LYS A 193 10.91 5.35 4.84
CA LYS A 193 11.58 4.87 6.04
C LYS A 193 12.99 4.49 5.57
N GLU A 194 14.02 5.20 6.02
CA GLU A 194 15.34 4.59 6.07
C GLU A 194 15.14 3.27 6.81
N GLU A 195 15.42 2.15 6.14
CA GLU A 195 15.63 0.90 6.85
C GLU A 195 16.69 1.23 7.90
N LYS A 196 16.30 1.23 9.18
CA LYS A 196 17.29 1.32 10.24
C LYS A 196 18.26 0.17 9.96
N PRO A 197 19.57 0.44 9.80
CA PRO A 197 20.53 -0.62 9.58
C PRO A 197 20.34 -1.66 10.67
N ALA A 198 20.32 -2.94 10.28
CA ALA A 198 20.18 -4.07 11.19
C ALA A 198 21.02 -3.78 12.45
N GLN A 199 20.35 -3.69 13.61
CA GLN A 199 21.06 -3.43 14.86
C GLN A 199 22.06 -4.55 15.07
N THR A 200 23.35 -4.20 15.02
CA THR A 200 24.45 -5.10 15.34
C THR A 200 24.47 -5.24 16.86
N VAL A 201 23.60 -6.08 17.40
CA VAL A 201 23.73 -6.53 18.78
C VAL A 201 24.96 -7.43 18.82
N GLU A 202 26.07 -6.94 19.39
CA GLU A 202 27.25 -7.76 19.61
C GLU A 202 26.91 -8.86 20.61
N LEU A 203 26.76 -10.09 20.11
CA LEU A 203 26.63 -11.28 20.93
C LEU A 203 28.00 -11.57 21.55
N THR A 204 28.10 -11.47 22.86
CA THR A 204 29.34 -11.79 23.61
C THR A 204 29.12 -13.07 24.42
N GLY A 205 30.09 -14.01 24.33
CA GLY A 205 30.05 -15.27 25.06
C GLY A 205 29.54 -16.48 24.25
N ASP A 206 28.90 -17.42 24.93
CA ASP A 206 28.34 -18.66 24.37
C ASP A 206 27.06 -18.36 23.57
N VAL A 207 27.14 -18.52 22.24
CA VAL A 207 26.05 -18.25 21.32
C VAL A 207 25.37 -19.54 20.89
N HIS A 208 24.05 -19.53 20.91
CA HIS A 208 23.20 -20.58 20.39
C HIS A 208 22.60 -20.16 19.06
N GLN A 209 22.65 -21.04 18.06
CA GLN A 209 22.11 -20.76 16.73
C GLN A 209 21.04 -21.79 16.33
N GLY A 210 20.00 -21.31 15.66
CA GLY A 210 18.97 -22.13 15.04
C GLY A 210 18.55 -21.55 13.69
N LYS A 211 18.06 -22.43 12.81
CA LYS A 211 17.66 -22.10 11.44
C LYS A 211 16.29 -22.69 11.13
N ALA A 212 15.51 -21.98 10.33
CA ALA A 212 14.23 -22.45 9.81
C ALA A 212 14.01 -21.91 8.40
N VAL A 213 13.02 -22.49 7.69
CA VAL A 213 12.66 -22.06 6.34
C VAL A 213 11.40 -21.21 6.41
N GLY A 214 11.51 -19.96 5.97
CA GLY A 214 10.42 -19.00 5.88
C GLY A 214 9.73 -18.98 4.52
N PHE A 215 9.16 -17.83 4.16
CA PHE A 215 8.41 -17.67 2.92
C PHE A 215 9.33 -17.80 1.70
N GLY A 216 8.84 -18.43 0.62
CA GLY A 216 9.59 -18.53 -0.64
C GLY A 216 10.87 -19.38 -0.56
N ASN A 217 10.96 -20.31 0.39
CA ASN A 217 12.17 -21.08 0.71
C ASN A 217 13.35 -20.25 1.24
N GLY A 218 13.12 -18.99 1.63
CA GLY A 218 14.15 -18.16 2.26
C GLY A 218 14.49 -18.69 3.66
N GLU A 219 15.76 -18.65 4.04
CA GLU A 219 16.24 -19.02 5.38
C GLU A 219 15.88 -17.93 6.41
N VAL A 220 15.63 -18.34 7.65
CA VAL A 220 15.60 -17.47 8.82
C VAL A 220 16.56 -18.05 9.84
N THR A 221 17.57 -17.27 10.24
CA THR A 221 18.57 -17.69 11.23
C THR A 221 18.40 -16.88 12.50
N ALA A 222 18.21 -17.56 13.64
CA ALA A 222 18.19 -16.93 14.96
C ALA A 222 19.49 -17.25 15.71
N ARG A 223 20.11 -16.22 16.27
CA ARG A 223 21.29 -16.31 17.15
C ARG A 223 20.95 -15.68 18.48
N LEU A 224 21.18 -16.40 19.58
CA LEU A 224 20.86 -15.92 20.91
C LEU A 224 21.96 -16.22 21.92
N THR A 225 22.03 -15.43 22.97
CA THR A 225 22.79 -15.73 24.19
C THR A 225 21.81 -15.95 25.34
N LEU A 226 22.22 -16.75 26.32
CA LEU A 226 21.40 -17.10 27.48
C LEU A 226 21.99 -16.51 28.75
N ASN A 227 21.13 -16.09 29.67
CA ASN A 227 21.49 -15.80 31.05
C ASN A 227 21.73 -17.12 31.81
N ASP A 228 22.36 -17.03 32.99
CA ASP A 228 22.59 -18.19 33.88
C ASP A 228 21.30 -18.93 34.29
N ASP A 229 20.15 -18.26 34.23
CA ASP A 229 18.83 -18.81 34.54
C ASP A 229 18.13 -19.48 33.33
N GLY A 230 18.77 -19.49 32.16
CA GLY A 230 18.24 -20.07 30.93
C GLY A 230 17.28 -19.17 30.14
N THR A 231 17.13 -17.89 30.53
CA THR A 231 16.37 -16.90 29.75
C THR A 231 17.21 -16.26 28.65
N ILE A 232 16.59 -15.78 27.57
CA ILE A 232 17.28 -15.12 26.46
C ILE A 232 17.82 -13.76 26.91
N ALA A 233 19.15 -13.59 26.86
CA ALA A 233 19.84 -12.35 27.20
C ALA A 233 19.89 -11.39 26.00
N ALA A 234 20.25 -11.92 24.83
CA ALA A 234 20.24 -11.20 23.56
C ALA A 234 19.77 -12.11 22.43
N LEU A 235 19.13 -11.53 21.43
CA LEU A 235 18.61 -12.22 20.25
C LEU A 235 18.88 -11.37 19.01
N VAL A 236 19.42 -12.01 17.98
CA VAL A 236 19.57 -11.47 16.64
C VAL A 236 18.91 -12.44 15.67
N ILE A 237 18.06 -11.92 14.78
CA ILE A 237 17.46 -12.69 13.71
C ILE A 237 17.97 -12.16 12.38
N ASP A 238 18.57 -13.03 11.59
CA ASP A 238 18.83 -12.80 10.18
C ASP A 238 17.66 -13.34 9.36
N ALA A 239 16.95 -12.41 8.74
CA ALA A 239 15.82 -12.67 7.87
C ALA A 239 16.04 -12.01 6.50
N SER A 240 17.28 -11.77 6.12
CA SER A 240 17.67 -11.07 4.88
C SER A 240 17.08 -11.71 3.62
N THR A 241 16.89 -13.03 3.61
CA THR A 241 16.29 -13.75 2.47
C THR A 241 14.75 -13.77 2.51
N GLN A 242 14.12 -13.11 3.47
CA GLN A 242 12.66 -13.02 3.57
C GLN A 242 12.13 -11.85 2.75
N THR A 243 10.82 -11.82 2.50
CA THR A 243 10.19 -10.71 1.76
C THR A 243 10.42 -9.37 2.47
N PRO A 244 11.13 -8.39 1.85
CA PRO A 244 11.43 -7.11 2.48
C PRO A 244 10.16 -6.35 2.90
N GLY A 245 10.16 -5.81 4.11
CA GLY A 245 9.03 -5.08 4.69
C GLY A 245 7.87 -5.96 5.19
N PHE A 246 7.92 -7.27 4.98
CA PHE A 246 6.96 -8.23 5.53
C PHE A 246 7.67 -9.22 6.45
N GLY A 247 8.47 -10.11 5.86
CA GLY A 247 9.16 -11.17 6.58
C GLY A 247 10.44 -10.70 7.26
N THR A 248 11.15 -9.71 6.70
CA THR A 248 12.35 -9.13 7.34
C THR A 248 12.05 -8.51 8.70
N ARG A 249 10.79 -8.14 8.95
CA ARG A 249 10.32 -7.54 10.21
C ARG A 249 10.46 -8.46 11.42
N CYS A 250 10.70 -9.76 11.25
CA CYS A 250 11.01 -10.61 12.40
C CYS A 250 12.39 -10.26 13.01
N ALA A 251 13.26 -9.56 12.28
CA ALA A 251 14.49 -9.00 12.83
C ALA A 251 14.29 -7.67 13.60
N ASP A 252 13.10 -7.07 13.54
CA ASP A 252 12.83 -5.78 14.20
C ASP A 252 12.76 -5.92 15.72
N GLU A 253 13.08 -4.83 16.43
CA GLU A 253 13.02 -4.74 17.90
C GLU A 253 11.62 -5.07 18.44
N GLU A 254 10.54 -4.61 17.78
CA GLU A 254 9.16 -4.92 18.17
C GLU A 254 8.87 -6.42 18.22
N PHE A 255 9.45 -7.21 17.31
CA PHE A 255 9.26 -8.65 17.29
C PHE A 255 10.22 -9.35 18.26
N THR A 256 11.50 -9.00 18.22
CA THR A 256 12.55 -9.64 19.02
C THR A 256 12.40 -9.38 20.53
N ALA A 257 11.87 -8.21 20.93
CA ALA A 257 11.59 -7.87 22.33
C ALA A 257 10.59 -8.84 23.01
N GLN A 258 9.78 -9.55 22.24
CA GLN A 258 8.85 -10.54 22.79
C GLN A 258 9.56 -11.74 23.45
N PHE A 259 10.83 -11.97 23.11
CA PHE A 259 11.63 -13.13 23.53
C PHE A 259 12.66 -12.80 24.61
N ILE A 260 13.16 -11.56 24.64
CA ILE A 260 14.18 -11.13 25.61
C ILE A 260 13.66 -11.31 27.04
N GLY A 261 14.49 -11.91 27.90
CA GLY A 261 14.17 -12.21 29.29
C GLY A 261 13.18 -13.36 29.49
N LYS A 262 12.83 -14.10 28.43
CA LYS A 262 11.96 -15.28 28.51
C LYS A 262 12.72 -16.57 28.16
N SER A 263 12.22 -17.69 28.66
CA SER A 263 12.66 -19.05 28.30
C SER A 263 11.60 -19.71 27.43
N GLY A 264 12.02 -20.43 26.39
CA GLY A 264 11.12 -21.20 25.53
C GLY A 264 10.67 -22.55 26.11
N PRO A 265 9.95 -23.37 25.33
CA PRO A 265 9.62 -23.14 23.92
C PRO A 265 8.56 -22.05 23.72
N PHE A 266 8.67 -21.35 22.61
CA PHE A 266 7.71 -20.34 22.17
C PHE A 266 6.74 -20.94 21.14
N THR A 267 5.47 -20.57 21.23
CA THR A 267 4.42 -20.98 20.31
C THR A 267 3.70 -19.73 19.80
N LEU A 268 3.67 -19.59 18.47
CA LEU A 268 3.02 -18.47 17.81
C LEU A 268 1.51 -18.44 18.14
N ASN A 269 0.99 -17.26 18.46
CA ASN A 269 -0.39 -17.00 18.88
C ASN A 269 -0.80 -17.63 20.22
N GLU A 270 0.14 -18.17 21.00
CA GLU A 270 -0.11 -18.55 22.39
C GLU A 270 0.67 -17.68 23.37
N ASN A 271 1.99 -17.62 23.22
CA ASN A 271 2.88 -16.87 24.12
C ASN A 271 3.76 -15.84 23.40
N VAL A 272 3.66 -15.77 22.07
CA VAL A 272 4.30 -14.79 21.19
C VAL A 272 3.32 -14.43 20.09
N ASP A 273 3.22 -13.14 19.80
CA ASP A 273 2.40 -12.60 18.72
C ASP A 273 3.12 -12.72 17.38
N GLY A 274 2.40 -13.20 16.36
CA GLY A 274 2.91 -13.25 15.00
C GLY A 274 2.79 -11.92 14.24
N LEU A 275 3.63 -11.75 13.24
CA LEU A 275 3.57 -10.59 12.36
C LEU A 275 2.38 -10.72 11.40
N THR A 276 1.47 -9.76 11.45
CA THR A 276 0.32 -9.70 10.54
C THR A 276 0.79 -9.65 9.08
N GLY A 277 0.27 -10.57 8.26
CA GLY A 277 0.63 -10.68 6.84
C GLY A 277 1.96 -11.40 6.57
N ALA A 278 2.69 -11.84 7.61
CA ALA A 278 3.93 -12.60 7.48
C ALA A 278 3.92 -13.85 8.38
N THR A 279 2.78 -14.56 8.40
CA THR A 279 2.59 -15.71 9.30
C THR A 279 3.61 -16.82 9.06
N ILE A 280 3.98 -17.09 7.80
CA ILE A 280 4.97 -18.13 7.46
C ILE A 280 6.35 -17.76 8.01
N THR A 281 6.81 -16.52 7.79
CA THR A 281 8.08 -16.04 8.33
C THR A 281 8.05 -15.91 9.86
N SER A 282 6.91 -15.57 10.45
CA SER A 282 6.74 -15.52 11.91
C SER A 282 6.90 -16.91 12.54
N THR A 283 6.29 -17.93 11.92
CA THR A 283 6.48 -19.33 12.32
C THR A 283 7.94 -19.73 12.19
N ALA A 284 8.58 -19.43 11.06
CA ALA A 284 10.00 -19.74 10.85
C ALA A 284 10.92 -19.06 11.88
N ALA A 285 10.66 -17.79 12.23
CA ALA A 285 11.42 -17.10 13.25
C ALA A 285 11.27 -17.77 14.63
N VAL A 286 10.05 -18.15 15.03
CA VAL A 286 9.80 -18.88 16.28
C VAL A 286 10.46 -20.26 16.26
N GLU A 287 10.40 -20.98 15.15
CA GLU A 287 11.07 -22.27 14.96
C GLU A 287 12.59 -22.14 15.06
N ALA A 288 13.19 -21.13 14.43
CA ALA A 288 14.63 -20.86 14.49
C ALA A 288 15.06 -20.53 15.92
N ILE A 289 14.29 -19.75 16.67
CA ILE A 289 14.57 -19.44 18.08
C ILE A 289 14.47 -20.70 18.95
N ASN A 290 13.42 -21.51 18.79
CA ASN A 290 13.27 -22.76 19.53
C ASN A 290 14.39 -23.75 19.20
N ALA A 291 14.81 -23.83 17.93
CA ALA A 291 15.95 -24.62 17.52
C ALA A 291 17.24 -24.13 18.19
N ALA A 292 17.46 -22.82 18.24
CA ALA A 292 18.60 -22.21 18.93
C ALA A 292 18.62 -22.57 20.42
N LEU A 293 17.49 -22.47 21.12
CA LEU A 293 17.39 -22.83 22.55
C LEU A 293 17.80 -24.29 22.86
N THR A 294 17.73 -25.17 21.87
CA THR A 294 18.11 -26.58 22.00
C THR A 294 19.46 -26.92 21.37
N SER A 295 20.10 -25.95 20.70
CA SER A 295 21.37 -26.18 20.04
C SER A 295 22.54 -26.09 21.02
N PRO A 296 23.66 -26.80 20.77
CA PRO A 296 24.86 -26.65 21.57
C PRO A 296 25.41 -25.23 21.46
N ALA A 297 25.97 -24.72 22.56
CA ALA A 297 26.67 -23.44 22.57
C ALA A 297 27.89 -23.47 21.65
N MET A 298 28.11 -22.37 20.93
CA MET A 298 29.24 -22.15 20.04
C MET A 298 29.92 -20.82 20.44
N ALA A 299 31.24 -20.73 20.29
CA ALA A 299 31.92 -19.46 20.50
C ALA A 299 31.50 -18.47 19.40
N ALA A 300 31.28 -17.20 19.75
CA ALA A 300 30.89 -16.16 18.80
C ALA A 300 31.86 -16.02 17.60
N GLU A 301 33.14 -16.35 17.81
CA GLU A 301 34.22 -16.31 16.80
C GLU A 301 34.10 -17.43 15.75
N ASP A 302 33.41 -18.53 16.08
CA ASP A 302 33.20 -19.69 15.18
C ASP A 302 31.95 -19.54 14.31
N LEU A 303 31.21 -18.43 14.43
CA LEU A 303 30.04 -18.15 13.61
C LEU A 303 30.49 -17.63 12.23
N GLU A 304 29.97 -18.23 11.16
CA GLU A 304 30.12 -17.65 9.83
C GLU A 304 29.56 -16.20 9.83
N PRO A 305 30.28 -15.24 9.22
CA PRO A 305 29.85 -13.85 9.20
C PRO A 305 28.46 -13.76 8.58
N VAL A 306 27.56 -13.04 9.25
CA VAL A 306 26.30 -12.63 8.63
C VAL A 306 26.68 -11.80 7.40
N ALA A 307 26.14 -12.13 6.23
CA ALA A 307 26.33 -11.34 5.04
C ALA A 307 25.59 -9.99 5.19
N THR A 308 26.18 -9.07 5.96
CA THR A 308 25.86 -7.65 5.91
C THR A 308 26.56 -7.07 4.68
N GLU A 309 26.00 -7.32 3.50
CA GLU A 309 26.28 -6.41 2.39
C GLU A 309 25.48 -5.13 2.61
N ALA A 310 26.21 -4.03 2.67
CA ALA A 310 25.66 -2.67 2.66
C ALA A 310 24.77 -2.47 1.43
N PRO A 311 23.74 -1.61 1.49
CA PRO A 311 22.95 -1.28 0.32
C PRO A 311 23.89 -0.74 -0.76
N ALA A 312 23.98 -1.49 -1.87
CA ALA A 312 24.79 -1.11 -3.01
C ALA A 312 24.36 0.29 -3.47
N ALA A 313 25.36 1.18 -3.57
CA ALA A 313 25.22 2.42 -4.28
C ALA A 313 24.68 2.12 -5.69
N THR A 314 23.85 3.03 -6.21
CA THR A 314 23.36 3.01 -7.59
C THR A 314 24.55 2.95 -8.55
N GLU A 315 24.94 1.75 -8.96
CA GLU A 315 25.91 1.56 -10.02
C GLU A 315 25.21 1.75 -11.36
N GLU A 316 25.88 2.46 -12.27
CA GLU A 316 25.50 2.54 -13.68
C GLU A 316 25.37 1.12 -14.26
N PRO A 317 24.47 0.90 -15.24
CA PRO A 317 24.19 -0.43 -15.74
C PRO A 317 25.49 -1.07 -16.28
N THR A 318 25.90 -2.16 -15.64
CA THR A 318 27.03 -2.97 -16.09
C THR A 318 26.67 -3.61 -17.43
N VAL A 319 27.37 -3.19 -18.48
CA VAL A 319 27.22 -3.77 -19.82
C VAL A 319 27.95 -5.11 -19.84
N LEU A 320 27.22 -6.20 -20.08
CA LEU A 320 27.79 -7.52 -20.25
C LEU A 320 28.39 -7.64 -21.66
N GLU A 321 29.69 -7.98 -21.76
CA GLU A 321 30.29 -8.29 -23.05
C GLU A 321 29.63 -9.54 -23.68
N ASN A 322 29.23 -9.46 -24.95
CA ASN A 322 28.49 -10.48 -25.71
C ASN A 322 27.04 -10.77 -25.28
N ALA A 323 26.37 -9.84 -24.58
CA ALA A 323 24.95 -10.00 -24.24
C ALA A 323 23.99 -9.69 -25.40
N LYS A 324 22.93 -10.49 -25.53
CA LYS A 324 21.73 -10.17 -26.30
C LYS A 324 20.90 -9.16 -25.53
N THR A 325 20.40 -8.12 -26.20
CA THR A 325 19.66 -7.04 -25.54
C THR A 325 18.26 -6.88 -26.11
N ALA A 326 17.24 -6.80 -25.27
CA ALA A 326 15.86 -6.49 -25.64
C ALA A 326 15.34 -5.32 -24.79
N THR A 327 14.58 -4.42 -25.41
CA THR A 327 13.88 -3.35 -24.71
C THR A 327 12.38 -3.49 -24.98
N ILE A 328 11.58 -3.48 -23.91
CA ILE A 328 10.12 -3.59 -23.98
C ILE A 328 9.46 -2.61 -23.01
N ALA A 329 8.23 -2.21 -23.31
CA ALA A 329 7.43 -1.39 -22.41
C ALA A 329 6.99 -2.18 -21.16
N GLY A 330 7.37 -1.68 -20.00
CA GLY A 330 6.90 -2.12 -18.69
C GLY A 330 5.62 -1.41 -18.24
N PHE A 331 5.45 -1.29 -16.92
CA PHE A 331 4.27 -0.64 -16.36
C PHE A 331 4.22 0.85 -16.74
N GLY A 332 3.05 1.31 -17.21
CA GLY A 332 2.86 2.71 -17.62
C GLY A 332 3.55 3.10 -18.95
N GLY A 333 4.06 2.12 -19.71
CA GLY A 333 4.74 2.37 -20.98
C GLY A 333 6.21 2.78 -20.84
N ALA A 334 6.77 2.72 -19.63
CA ALA A 334 8.19 3.00 -19.39
C ALA A 334 9.07 1.82 -19.81
N ASP A 335 10.19 2.10 -20.47
CA ASP A 335 11.06 1.08 -21.07
C ASP A 335 11.79 0.25 -20.01
N ILE A 336 11.83 -1.07 -20.20
CA ILE A 336 12.70 -1.99 -19.48
C ILE A 336 13.69 -2.57 -20.49
N THR A 337 14.97 -2.52 -20.16
CA THR A 337 16.02 -3.14 -20.99
C THR A 337 16.58 -4.37 -20.29
N VAL A 338 16.63 -5.49 -21.00
CA VAL A 338 17.16 -6.76 -20.49
C VAL A 338 18.35 -7.17 -21.34
N GLN A 339 19.47 -7.48 -20.69
CA GLN A 339 20.68 -8.01 -21.29
C GLN A 339 20.88 -9.46 -20.82
N VAL A 340 21.09 -10.37 -21.76
CA VAL A 340 21.22 -11.81 -21.49
C VAL A 340 22.47 -12.37 -22.15
N THR A 341 23.29 -13.06 -21.38
CA THR A 341 24.35 -13.93 -21.91
C THR A 341 23.89 -15.38 -21.81
N ASP A 342 24.15 -16.18 -22.84
CA ASP A 342 23.84 -17.61 -22.83
C ASP A 342 24.97 -18.46 -23.40
N GLU A 343 24.98 -19.73 -23.00
CA GLU A 343 25.80 -20.77 -23.60
C GLU A 343 24.87 -21.88 -24.09
N ASN A 344 24.86 -22.14 -25.41
CA ASN A 344 23.98 -23.12 -26.07
C ASN A 344 22.48 -22.93 -25.78
N GLY A 345 22.01 -21.68 -25.63
CA GLY A 345 20.60 -21.38 -25.33
C GLY A 345 20.20 -21.57 -23.86
N VAL A 346 21.18 -21.76 -22.97
CA VAL A 346 20.99 -21.74 -21.51
C VAL A 346 21.51 -20.40 -20.97
N ILE A 347 20.66 -19.66 -20.27
CA ILE A 347 21.00 -18.34 -19.74
C ILE A 347 22.09 -18.48 -18.65
N THR A 348 23.22 -17.80 -18.83
CA THR A 348 24.35 -17.81 -17.90
C THR A 348 24.48 -16.51 -17.11
N ALA A 349 23.96 -15.40 -17.64
CA ALA A 349 23.87 -14.12 -16.94
C ALA A 349 22.66 -13.33 -17.45
N LEU A 350 22.03 -12.55 -16.57
CA LEU A 350 20.92 -11.67 -16.92
C LEU A 350 21.01 -10.38 -16.10
N VAL A 351 20.97 -9.23 -16.79
CA VAL A 351 20.92 -7.90 -16.19
C VAL A 351 19.66 -7.20 -16.70
N VAL A 352 18.93 -6.55 -15.79
CA VAL A 352 17.72 -5.78 -16.12
C VAL A 352 17.96 -4.34 -15.70
N ASP A 353 17.83 -3.42 -16.65
CA ASP A 353 17.65 -2.00 -16.38
C ASP A 353 16.15 -1.72 -16.24
N ALA A 354 15.72 -1.58 -14.99
CA ALA A 354 14.38 -1.18 -14.61
C ALA A 354 14.34 0.24 -14.00
N SER A 355 15.39 1.05 -14.22
CA SER A 355 15.55 2.38 -13.59
C SER A 355 14.37 3.32 -13.86
N SER A 356 13.78 3.22 -15.06
CA SER A 356 12.61 3.99 -15.51
C SER A 356 11.28 3.54 -14.88
N GLN A 357 11.26 2.38 -14.21
CA GLN A 357 10.05 1.81 -13.64
C GLN A 357 9.66 2.49 -12.33
N THR A 358 8.46 2.19 -11.84
CA THR A 358 7.99 2.73 -10.56
C THR A 358 8.96 2.39 -9.43
N ALA A 359 9.50 3.42 -8.78
CA ALA A 359 10.49 3.27 -7.71
C ALA A 359 9.98 2.40 -6.56
N GLY A 360 10.85 1.52 -6.05
CA GLY A 360 10.52 0.56 -4.99
C GLY A 360 9.55 -0.56 -5.37
N LEU A 361 9.07 -0.60 -6.63
CA LEU A 361 8.21 -1.66 -7.16
C LEU A 361 8.82 -2.28 -8.41
N GLY A 362 8.68 -1.63 -9.57
CA GLY A 362 9.17 -2.15 -10.84
C GLY A 362 10.69 -2.13 -10.93
N GLN A 363 11.36 -1.21 -10.23
CA GLN A 363 12.83 -1.21 -10.12
C GLN A 363 13.38 -2.51 -9.53
N LYS A 364 12.60 -3.21 -8.69
CA LYS A 364 13.01 -4.49 -8.08
C LYS A 364 13.14 -5.63 -9.08
N CYS A 365 12.66 -5.46 -10.32
CA CYS A 365 12.94 -6.40 -11.40
C CYS A 365 14.41 -6.35 -11.86
N ALA A 366 15.21 -5.37 -11.38
CA ALA A 366 16.66 -5.34 -11.53
C ALA A 366 17.40 -6.11 -10.41
N ASP A 367 16.73 -6.45 -9.31
CA ASP A 367 17.36 -7.07 -8.15
C ASP A 367 17.76 -8.52 -8.43
N GLU A 368 18.87 -8.96 -7.85
CA GLU A 368 19.40 -10.33 -8.00
C GLU A 368 18.38 -11.40 -7.58
N ALA A 369 17.56 -11.13 -6.58
CA ALA A 369 16.49 -12.03 -6.13
C ALA A 369 15.46 -12.35 -7.25
N PHE A 370 15.30 -11.46 -8.22
CA PHE A 370 14.46 -11.70 -9.40
C PHE A 370 15.28 -12.21 -10.59
N THR A 371 16.42 -11.61 -10.91
CA THR A 371 17.21 -11.95 -12.11
C THR A 371 17.87 -13.33 -12.02
N SER A 372 18.27 -13.77 -10.81
CA SER A 372 18.86 -15.10 -10.57
C SER A 372 17.92 -16.25 -10.95
N GLN A 373 16.60 -16.03 -10.94
CA GLN A 373 15.61 -17.05 -11.30
C GLN A 373 15.73 -17.46 -12.77
N PHE A 374 16.31 -16.63 -13.63
CA PHE A 374 16.48 -16.90 -15.05
C PHE A 374 17.73 -17.73 -15.35
N ILE A 375 18.72 -17.74 -14.44
CA ILE A 375 20.00 -18.40 -14.65
C ILE A 375 19.81 -19.93 -14.69
N GLY A 376 20.44 -20.57 -15.66
CA GLY A 376 20.34 -22.02 -15.87
C GLY A 376 19.04 -22.47 -16.55
N LYS A 377 18.18 -21.54 -16.98
CA LYS A 377 16.96 -21.86 -17.74
C LYS A 377 17.11 -21.54 -19.22
N SER A 378 16.22 -22.12 -20.02
CA SER A 378 16.11 -21.88 -21.46
C SER A 378 14.72 -21.35 -21.79
N ALA A 379 14.65 -20.36 -22.68
CA ALA A 379 13.40 -19.84 -23.20
C ALA A 379 12.68 -20.88 -24.10
N PRO A 380 11.34 -20.85 -24.19
CA PRO A 380 10.44 -19.86 -23.59
C PRO A 380 10.21 -20.09 -22.08
N LEU A 381 10.16 -18.98 -21.34
CA LEU A 381 9.89 -18.92 -19.91
C LEU A 381 8.47 -18.38 -19.67
N THR A 382 7.81 -18.85 -18.62
CA THR A 382 6.47 -18.39 -18.24
C THR A 382 6.50 -17.86 -16.81
N LEU A 383 5.98 -16.65 -16.61
CA LEU A 383 5.82 -16.08 -15.27
C LEU A 383 4.82 -16.92 -14.46
N GLY A 384 5.19 -17.32 -13.25
CA GLY A 384 4.43 -18.24 -12.40
C GLY A 384 4.76 -19.73 -12.61
N GLU A 385 5.56 -20.08 -13.63
CA GLU A 385 6.05 -21.45 -13.84
C GLU A 385 7.57 -21.47 -13.75
N GLY A 386 8.07 -21.42 -12.51
CA GLY A 386 9.49 -21.45 -12.20
C GLY A 386 10.21 -20.11 -12.35
N ILE A 387 9.48 -19.03 -12.63
CA ILE A 387 9.88 -17.63 -12.44
C ILE A 387 8.76 -16.96 -11.64
N ASP A 388 9.01 -16.61 -10.39
CA ASP A 388 8.06 -15.93 -9.54
C ASP A 388 8.06 -14.42 -9.82
N ALA A 389 6.87 -13.84 -9.89
CA ALA A 389 6.72 -12.40 -10.10
C ALA A 389 7.18 -11.62 -8.87
N VAL A 390 7.78 -10.45 -9.11
CA VAL A 390 8.01 -9.46 -8.06
C VAL A 390 6.67 -8.97 -7.52
N ALA A 391 6.50 -9.07 -6.20
CA ALA A 391 5.26 -8.66 -5.53
C ALA A 391 4.90 -7.20 -5.87
N SER A 392 3.66 -6.98 -6.29
CA SER A 392 3.15 -5.66 -6.72
C SER A 392 3.83 -5.05 -7.97
N ALA A 393 4.64 -5.82 -8.69
CA ALA A 393 5.27 -5.44 -9.96
C ALA A 393 5.05 -6.51 -11.05
N THR A 394 3.87 -7.16 -11.07
CA THR A 394 3.57 -8.28 -11.98
C THR A 394 3.64 -7.89 -13.45
N ILE A 395 3.27 -6.65 -13.81
CA ILE A 395 3.35 -6.15 -15.20
C ILE A 395 4.81 -5.98 -15.63
N THR A 396 5.64 -5.37 -14.78
CA THR A 396 7.08 -5.24 -15.01
C THR A 396 7.78 -6.61 -15.02
N SER A 397 7.37 -7.54 -14.15
CA SER A 397 7.90 -8.91 -14.11
C SER A 397 7.58 -9.67 -15.39
N GLN A 398 6.35 -9.52 -15.89
CA GLN A 398 5.94 -10.11 -17.17
C GLN A 398 6.74 -9.51 -18.33
N ALA A 399 6.94 -8.19 -18.32
CA ALA A 399 7.74 -7.52 -19.34
C ALA A 399 9.19 -8.02 -19.38
N VAL A 400 9.83 -8.32 -18.24
CA VAL A 400 11.16 -8.95 -18.24
C VAL A 400 11.12 -10.35 -18.87
N VAL A 401 10.14 -11.18 -18.50
CA VAL A 401 9.97 -12.52 -19.10
C VAL A 401 9.75 -12.44 -20.62
N ASP A 402 8.92 -11.50 -21.06
CA ASP A 402 8.64 -11.26 -22.48
C ASP A 402 9.89 -10.77 -23.22
N ALA A 403 10.66 -9.86 -22.62
CA ALA A 403 11.94 -9.40 -23.17
C ALA A 403 12.93 -10.55 -23.33
N VAL A 404 13.10 -11.40 -22.32
CA VAL A 404 13.94 -12.60 -22.41
C VAL A 404 13.46 -13.52 -23.52
N ASN A 405 12.17 -13.84 -23.57
CA ASN A 405 11.61 -14.72 -24.60
C ASN A 405 11.81 -14.18 -26.01
N SER A 406 11.69 -12.86 -26.19
CA SER A 406 11.89 -12.21 -27.48
C SER A 406 13.31 -12.38 -28.04
N LEU A 407 14.31 -12.56 -27.17
CA LEU A 407 15.70 -12.81 -27.56
C LEU A 407 15.96 -14.23 -28.10
N TYR A 408 15.02 -15.15 -27.88
CA TYR A 408 15.12 -16.55 -28.30
C TYR A 408 14.01 -16.98 -29.26
N ALA A 409 13.10 -16.07 -29.62
CA ALA A 409 12.12 -16.32 -30.66
C ALA A 409 12.86 -16.52 -31.99
N ALA A 410 12.76 -17.73 -32.57
CA ALA A 410 13.29 -18.01 -33.89
C ALA A 410 12.64 -17.06 -34.90
N ALA A 411 13.46 -16.41 -35.75
CA ALA A 411 12.96 -15.70 -36.90
C ALA A 411 12.09 -16.65 -37.72
N GLU A 412 10.81 -16.33 -37.90
CA GLU A 412 9.99 -17.04 -38.86
C GLU A 412 10.68 -16.99 -40.23
N PRO A 413 10.70 -18.10 -41.00
CA PRO A 413 11.22 -18.06 -42.36
C PRO A 413 10.39 -17.04 -43.15
N VAL A 414 11.06 -16.02 -43.68
CA VAL A 414 10.49 -15.10 -44.66
C VAL A 414 9.96 -15.96 -45.81
N GLU A 415 8.63 -16.02 -45.99
CA GLU A 415 8.06 -16.56 -47.22
C GLU A 415 8.63 -15.73 -48.39
N GLU A 416 9.43 -16.37 -49.24
CA GLU A 416 9.82 -15.79 -50.51
C GLU A 416 8.55 -15.42 -51.30
N PRO A 417 8.50 -14.23 -51.92
CA PRO A 417 7.36 -13.89 -52.75
C PRO A 417 7.34 -14.86 -53.93
N THR A 418 6.27 -15.64 -54.02
CA THR A 418 5.94 -16.42 -55.22
C THR A 418 5.97 -15.52 -56.44
N GLU A 419 6.98 -15.72 -57.30
CA GLU A 419 6.99 -15.20 -58.66
C GLU A 419 5.89 -15.94 -59.44
N ALA A 420 4.86 -15.21 -59.84
CA ALA A 420 3.84 -15.73 -60.74
C ALA A 420 4.41 -15.83 -62.18
N PRO A 421 4.04 -16.88 -62.94
CA PRO A 421 4.59 -17.17 -64.27
C PRO A 421 4.14 -16.22 -65.39
#